data_AF-A0A661DT76-F1
#
_entry.id   AF-A0A661DT76-F1
#
_cell.length_a   1.000
_cell.length_b   1.000
_cell.length_c   1.000
_cell.angle_alpha   90.00
_cell.angle_beta   90.00
_cell.angle_gamma   90.00
#
_symmetry.space_group_name_H-M   'P 1'
#
loop_
_entity.id
_entity.type
_entity.pdbx_description
1 polymer ?
#
loop_
_entity_poly.entity_id
_entity_poly.type
_entity_poly.pdbx_seq_one_letter_code
_entity_poly.pdbx_strand_id
1 'polypeptide(L)'
;MELIEPQPPLTIIEDSNKTPSSEQVTEQEANAFIETLAKSQDESITINENDDQFVRHDSVIILPSLEHRITSIDELLADPNLTEDTPLTLHYTTNIEQQTTLAELSDQYEDQTIVLTIIDQNGQTHTKPLFELLNQSNIDLTAPITLLTQHKHSLQTTLSELSNIKDIDHKESVVATINHGIQKLSVKEIIQSGDMPDNALFYLHRVTDNDLQGLWGIIQTGLIEKFRQGVHIEGVTPNKDMVRAVIPANADEKLTSGFSSFLGKILTQKVNSSYIYNFSTHTMNRDPNLIYPGQQLIMIHFAPEELKQIYQFFSDKRNQGVESFAIGD
;
A
#
# COMPACT_ATOMS: atom_id res chain seq x y z
N MET A 1 -34.83 -19.23 -74.03
CA MET A 1 -33.44 -19.64 -73.74
C MET A 1 -33.09 -18.97 -72.43
N GLU A 2 -33.23 -19.71 -71.32
CA GLU A 2 -32.97 -19.24 -69.97
C GLU A 2 -31.44 -19.26 -69.77
N LEU A 3 -30.85 -18.11 -69.43
CA LEU A 3 -29.43 -17.97 -69.14
C LEU A 3 -29.15 -18.51 -67.73
N ILE A 4 -28.48 -19.66 -67.65
CA ILE A 4 -27.97 -20.20 -66.40
C ILE A 4 -26.70 -19.41 -66.06
N GLU A 5 -26.75 -18.56 -65.03
CA GLU A 5 -25.56 -17.93 -64.48
C GLU A 5 -24.70 -18.98 -63.74
N PRO A 6 -23.38 -19.03 -63.97
CA PRO A 6 -22.50 -19.94 -63.24
C PRO A 6 -22.34 -19.46 -61.79
N GLN A 7 -22.59 -20.34 -60.82
CA GLN A 7 -22.29 -20.05 -59.42
C GLN A 7 -20.78 -19.81 -59.24
N PRO A 8 -20.37 -18.78 -58.47
CA PRO A 8 -18.97 -18.53 -58.20
C PRO A 8 -18.37 -19.68 -57.36
N PRO A 9 -17.07 -19.95 -57.47
CA PRO A 9 -16.43 -21.04 -56.74
C PRO A 9 -16.52 -20.78 -55.24
N LEU A 10 -16.91 -21.81 -54.49
CA LEU A 10 -16.81 -21.85 -53.03
C LEU A 10 -15.34 -21.67 -52.65
N THR A 11 -15.00 -20.48 -52.14
CA THR A 11 -13.72 -20.25 -51.49
C THR A 11 -13.82 -20.88 -50.11
N ILE A 12 -13.11 -21.98 -49.89
CA ILE A 12 -12.87 -22.49 -48.54
C ILE A 12 -12.02 -21.42 -47.86
N ILE A 13 -12.61 -20.68 -46.93
CA ILE A 13 -11.83 -19.82 -46.04
C ILE A 13 -11.07 -20.78 -45.13
N GLU A 14 -9.77 -20.95 -45.36
CA GLU A 14 -8.91 -21.60 -44.38
C GLU A 14 -8.90 -20.70 -43.13
N ASP A 15 -9.55 -21.16 -42.06
CA ASP A 15 -9.49 -20.59 -40.71
C ASP A 15 -8.02 -20.56 -40.24
N SER A 16 -7.31 -19.53 -40.65
CA SER A 16 -5.91 -19.28 -40.31
C SER A 16 -5.76 -18.33 -39.12
N ASN A 17 -6.86 -17.93 -38.48
CA ASN A 17 -6.85 -17.30 -37.17
C ASN A 17 -7.41 -18.27 -36.12
N LYS A 18 -6.55 -19.19 -35.66
CA LYS A 18 -6.81 -19.87 -34.38
C LYS A 18 -6.91 -18.78 -33.31
N THR A 19 -8.11 -18.57 -32.77
CA THR A 19 -8.28 -17.83 -31.52
C THR A 19 -7.28 -18.40 -30.51
N PRO A 20 -6.43 -17.57 -29.89
CA PRO A 20 -5.46 -18.06 -28.92
C PRO A 20 -6.18 -18.80 -27.79
N SER A 21 -5.60 -19.92 -27.36
CA SER A 21 -6.12 -20.68 -26.22
C SER A 21 -6.08 -19.84 -24.94
N SER A 22 -6.91 -20.17 -23.95
CA SER A 22 -6.94 -19.44 -22.68
C SER A 22 -5.56 -19.39 -22.00
N GLU A 23 -4.79 -20.47 -22.07
CA GLU A 23 -3.43 -20.54 -21.54
C GLU A 23 -2.48 -19.56 -22.24
N GLN A 24 -2.54 -19.49 -23.57
CA GLN A 24 -1.74 -18.54 -24.36
C GLN A 24 -2.11 -17.08 -24.07
N VAL A 25 -3.40 -16.79 -23.84
CA VAL A 25 -3.84 -15.46 -23.44
C VAL A 25 -3.32 -15.13 -22.04
N THR A 26 -3.43 -16.04 -21.06
CA THR A 26 -2.91 -15.81 -19.71
C THR A 26 -1.39 -15.61 -19.71
N GLU A 27 -0.65 -16.35 -20.55
CA GLU A 27 0.80 -16.17 -20.70
C GLU A 27 1.17 -14.80 -21.31
N GLN A 28 0.45 -14.36 -22.34
CA GLN A 28 0.65 -13.03 -22.92
C GLN A 28 0.31 -11.91 -21.94
N GLU A 29 -0.79 -12.05 -21.21
CA GLU A 29 -1.17 -11.15 -20.11
C GLU A 29 -0.08 -11.10 -19.03
N ALA A 30 0.45 -12.25 -18.62
CA ALA A 30 1.51 -12.33 -17.62
C ALA A 30 2.78 -11.60 -18.10
N ASN A 31 3.21 -11.84 -19.34
CA ASN A 31 4.40 -11.19 -19.90
C ASN A 31 4.26 -9.66 -19.90
N ALA A 32 3.15 -9.15 -20.44
CA ALA A 32 2.90 -7.71 -20.49
C ALA A 32 2.70 -7.10 -19.09
N PHE A 33 2.12 -7.86 -18.15
CA PHE A 33 2.03 -7.43 -16.75
C PHE A 33 3.42 -7.21 -16.15
N ILE A 34 4.37 -8.15 -16.35
CA ILE A 34 5.73 -8.01 -15.82
C ILE A 34 6.50 -6.85 -16.47
N GLU A 35 6.34 -6.63 -17.77
CA GLU A 35 7.02 -5.53 -18.46
C GLU A 35 6.59 -4.15 -17.95
N THR A 36 5.36 -4.03 -17.46
CA THR A 36 4.77 -2.78 -16.97
C THR A 36 4.94 -2.55 -15.46
N LEU A 37 5.43 -3.54 -14.71
CA LEU A 37 5.63 -3.42 -13.25
C LEU A 37 6.67 -2.37 -12.86
N ALA A 38 7.75 -2.26 -13.64
CA ALA A 38 8.82 -1.31 -13.39
C ALA A 38 8.90 -0.27 -14.49
N LYS A 39 9.11 0.99 -14.10
CA LYS A 39 9.31 2.11 -15.02
C LYS A 39 10.55 1.89 -15.90
N SER A 40 10.55 2.57 -17.05
CA SER A 40 11.68 2.58 -17.98
C SER A 40 12.92 3.20 -17.36
N GLN A 41 14.09 2.77 -17.86
CA GLN A 41 15.43 3.03 -17.32
C GLN A 41 15.79 4.53 -17.16
N ASP A 42 15.17 5.42 -17.94
CA ASP A 42 15.55 6.84 -18.00
C ASP A 42 14.93 7.73 -16.90
N GLU A 43 14.03 7.18 -16.08
CA GLU A 43 13.36 7.94 -15.02
C GLU A 43 13.95 7.62 -13.64
N SER A 44 14.37 8.65 -12.91
CA SER A 44 14.70 8.50 -11.49
C SER A 44 13.41 8.23 -10.69
N ILE A 45 13.42 7.17 -9.89
CA ILE A 45 12.22 6.72 -9.17
C ILE A 45 12.30 7.15 -7.71
N THR A 46 11.41 8.05 -7.28
CA THR A 46 11.30 8.41 -5.86
C THR A 46 10.57 7.30 -5.10
N ILE A 47 11.17 6.78 -4.03
CA ILE A 47 10.55 5.80 -3.14
C ILE A 47 10.19 6.49 -1.83
N ASN A 48 8.89 6.71 -1.62
CA ASN A 48 8.34 7.31 -0.40
C ASN A 48 7.83 6.21 0.55
N GLU A 49 7.53 6.59 1.79
CA GLU A 49 6.82 5.71 2.71
C GLU A 49 5.40 5.45 2.19
N ASN A 50 4.93 4.20 2.29
CA ASN A 50 3.63 3.73 1.75
C ASN A 50 3.48 3.82 0.22
N ASP A 51 4.55 4.08 -0.52
CA ASP A 51 4.58 4.09 -1.98
C ASP A 51 5.60 3.08 -2.49
N ASP A 52 5.28 1.80 -2.27
CA ASP A 52 6.13 0.70 -2.67
C ASP A 52 6.11 0.54 -4.18
N GLN A 53 7.24 0.19 -4.79
CA GLN A 53 7.34 0.10 -6.24
C GLN A 53 8.29 -1.03 -6.68
N PHE A 54 8.02 -1.58 -7.86
CA PHE A 54 9.01 -2.40 -8.56
C PHE A 54 9.95 -1.49 -9.34
N VAL A 55 11.24 -1.75 -9.24
CA VAL A 55 12.31 -1.05 -9.97
C VAL A 55 13.22 -2.07 -10.64
N ARG A 56 13.94 -1.63 -11.67
CA ARG A 56 14.96 -2.46 -12.32
C ARG A 56 16.29 -2.35 -11.56
N HIS A 57 17.13 -3.36 -11.69
CA HIS A 57 18.43 -3.43 -11.03
C HIS A 57 19.35 -2.26 -11.43
N ASP A 58 19.27 -1.81 -12.66
CA ASP A 58 20.02 -0.67 -13.20
C ASP A 58 19.41 0.70 -12.87
N SER A 59 18.28 0.74 -12.15
CA SER A 59 17.59 1.98 -11.84
C SER A 59 18.35 2.82 -10.79
N VAL A 60 18.19 4.14 -10.90
CA VAL A 60 18.57 5.09 -9.86
C VAL A 60 17.32 5.50 -9.09
N ILE A 61 17.32 5.25 -7.79
CA ILE A 61 16.24 5.62 -6.90
C ILE A 61 16.55 6.91 -6.14
N ILE A 62 15.52 7.66 -5.81
CA ILE A 62 15.57 8.85 -4.96
C ILE A 62 14.87 8.51 -3.65
N LEU A 63 15.58 8.69 -2.55
CA LEU A 63 15.07 8.48 -1.20
C LEU A 63 15.02 9.81 -0.46
N PRO A 64 13.84 10.30 -0.06
CA PRO A 64 13.76 11.40 0.88
C PRO A 64 14.40 11.02 2.22
N SER A 65 15.19 11.92 2.78
CA SER A 65 15.73 11.78 4.13
C SER A 65 14.68 12.30 5.11
N LEU A 66 13.91 11.39 5.69
CA LEU A 66 12.78 11.72 6.55
C LEU A 66 13.16 11.45 8.00
N GLU A 67 12.92 12.43 8.86
CA GLU A 67 12.94 12.29 10.31
C GLU A 67 11.51 12.41 10.84
N HIS A 68 11.09 11.45 11.65
CA HIS A 68 9.80 11.51 12.35
C HIS A 68 10.02 11.83 13.82
N ARG A 69 9.37 12.88 14.32
CA ARG A 69 9.56 13.37 15.69
C ARG A 69 8.25 13.80 16.30
N ILE A 70 8.00 13.39 17.55
CA ILE A 70 6.95 13.97 18.38
C ILE A 70 7.51 15.26 18.99
N THR A 71 6.87 16.40 18.74
CA THR A 71 7.39 17.75 19.05
C THR A 71 6.24 18.74 19.15
N SER A 72 6.53 20.00 19.40
CA SER A 72 5.61 21.14 19.22
C SER A 72 6.08 22.09 18.11
N ILE A 73 5.23 23.03 17.68
CA ILE A 73 5.60 24.07 16.70
C ILE A 73 6.67 24.98 17.29
N ASP A 74 6.54 25.37 18.57
CA ASP A 74 7.53 26.19 19.27
C ASP A 74 8.93 25.53 19.25
N GLU A 75 8.99 24.20 19.48
CA GLU A 75 10.25 23.45 19.43
C GLU A 75 10.82 23.32 18.02
N LEU A 76 9.96 23.13 17.00
CA LEU A 76 10.38 23.12 15.60
C LEU A 76 11.01 24.46 15.20
N LEU A 77 10.35 25.58 15.53
CA LEU A 77 10.83 26.94 15.23
C LEU A 77 12.12 27.28 15.98
N ALA A 78 12.36 26.67 17.14
CA ALA A 78 13.56 26.87 17.94
C ALA A 78 14.72 25.94 17.53
N ASP A 79 14.51 24.97 16.65
CA ASP A 79 15.52 23.98 16.27
C ASP A 79 16.60 24.58 15.35
N PRO A 80 17.86 24.69 15.81
CA PRO A 80 18.92 25.31 15.01
C PRO A 80 19.37 24.47 13.80
N ASN A 81 18.95 23.21 13.71
CA ASN A 81 19.29 22.33 12.59
C ASN A 81 18.32 22.46 11.41
N LEU A 82 17.22 23.19 11.59
CA LEU A 82 16.21 23.39 10.55
C LEU A 82 16.39 24.77 9.91
N THR A 83 16.08 24.85 8.62
CA THR A 83 16.14 26.08 7.83
C THR A 83 14.74 26.55 7.47
N GLU A 84 14.58 27.82 7.13
CA GLU A 84 13.28 28.42 6.76
C GLU A 84 12.55 27.67 5.63
N ASP A 85 13.30 27.08 4.70
CA ASP A 85 12.78 26.33 3.55
C ASP A 85 12.64 24.82 3.80
N THR A 86 12.97 24.34 5.01
CA THR A 86 12.88 22.90 5.33
C THR A 86 11.43 22.44 5.19
N PRO A 87 11.13 21.46 4.31
CA PRO A 87 9.78 20.95 4.15
C PRO A 87 9.37 20.08 5.34
N LEU A 88 8.16 20.28 5.82
CA LEU A 88 7.59 19.64 6.99
C LEU A 88 6.20 19.11 6.68
N THR A 89 5.86 17.95 7.26
CA THR A 89 4.47 17.49 7.35
C THR A 89 4.11 17.34 8.82
N LEU A 90 3.06 18.03 9.27
CA LEU A 90 2.55 17.93 10.64
C LEU A 90 1.28 17.09 10.68
N HIS A 91 1.28 16.10 11.56
CA HIS A 91 0.10 15.32 11.92
C HIS A 91 -0.31 15.67 13.35
N TYR A 92 -1.54 16.14 13.52
CA TYR A 92 -2.07 16.57 14.81
C TYR A 92 -3.57 16.28 14.89
N THR A 93 -4.10 16.27 16.11
CA THR A 93 -5.52 16.01 16.36
C THR A 93 -6.13 17.19 17.10
N THR A 94 -7.18 17.78 16.54
CA THR A 94 -7.95 18.82 17.22
C THR A 94 -9.20 18.21 17.82
N ASN A 95 -9.57 18.63 19.03
CA ASN A 95 -10.86 18.32 19.62
C ASN A 95 -11.85 19.43 19.26
N ILE A 96 -12.97 19.06 18.64
CA ILE A 96 -14.11 19.94 18.48
C ILE A 96 -15.09 19.63 19.61
N GLU A 97 -15.38 20.65 20.40
CA GLU A 97 -16.41 20.61 21.44
C GLU A 97 -17.74 21.11 20.86
N GLN A 98 -18.76 20.27 20.90
CA GLN A 98 -20.11 20.63 20.51
C GLN A 98 -21.06 20.43 21.69
N GLN A 99 -21.77 21.49 22.07
CA GLN A 99 -22.86 21.38 23.04
C GLN A 99 -24.04 20.66 22.38
N THR A 100 -24.57 19.63 23.03
CA THR A 100 -25.66 18.78 22.54
C THR A 100 -26.35 18.07 23.71
N THR A 101 -27.32 17.22 23.44
CA THR A 101 -27.92 16.29 24.41
C THR A 101 -27.78 14.84 23.93
N LEU A 102 -27.93 13.84 24.82
CA LEU A 102 -27.96 12.44 24.40
C LEU A 102 -29.17 12.13 23.50
N ALA A 103 -30.30 12.80 23.74
CA ALA A 103 -31.47 12.70 22.88
C ALA A 103 -31.18 13.15 21.44
N GLU A 104 -30.55 14.32 21.26
CA GLU A 104 -30.17 14.82 19.93
C GLU A 104 -29.15 13.91 19.25
N LEU A 105 -28.20 13.33 20.00
CA LEU A 105 -27.26 12.35 19.45
C LEU A 105 -27.96 11.06 19.00
N SER A 106 -28.98 10.61 19.73
CA SER A 106 -29.80 9.46 19.33
C SER A 106 -30.59 9.72 18.05
N ASP A 107 -31.00 10.95 17.80
CA ASP A 107 -31.71 11.33 16.57
C ASP A 107 -30.74 11.52 15.40
N GLN A 108 -29.50 11.97 15.67
CA GLN A 108 -28.48 12.22 14.66
C GLN A 108 -27.79 10.94 14.15
N TYR A 109 -27.53 9.96 15.03
CA TYR A 109 -26.79 8.75 14.69
C TYR A 109 -27.71 7.52 14.64
N GLU A 110 -27.98 7.02 13.43
CA GLU A 110 -28.75 5.78 13.24
C GLU A 110 -28.01 4.56 13.81
N ASP A 111 -26.69 4.50 13.65
CA ASP A 111 -25.86 3.44 14.21
C ASP A 111 -25.50 3.76 15.66
N GLN A 112 -26.17 3.10 16.60
CA GLN A 112 -25.93 3.28 18.02
C GLN A 112 -24.68 2.54 18.55
N THR A 113 -23.98 1.77 17.70
CA THR A 113 -22.72 1.12 18.07
C THR A 113 -21.53 2.07 17.98
N ILE A 114 -21.73 3.25 17.39
CA ILE A 114 -20.70 4.29 17.30
C ILE A 114 -20.21 4.69 18.69
N VAL A 115 -18.89 4.64 18.88
CA VAL A 115 -18.24 5.07 20.11
C VAL A 115 -18.11 6.58 20.10
N LEU A 116 -18.77 7.24 21.05
CA LEU A 116 -18.72 8.68 21.24
C LEU A 116 -17.97 9.02 22.51
N THR A 117 -17.27 10.16 22.50
CA THR A 117 -16.69 10.75 23.71
C THR A 117 -17.51 11.97 24.09
N ILE A 118 -18.06 11.98 25.31
CA ILE A 118 -18.87 13.09 25.83
C ILE A 118 -18.33 13.55 27.18
N ILE A 119 -18.54 14.81 27.53
CA ILE A 119 -18.38 15.35 28.88
C ILE A 119 -19.77 15.64 29.43
N ASP A 120 -20.10 15.04 30.58
CA ASP A 120 -21.37 15.28 31.24
C ASP A 120 -21.40 16.60 32.04
N GLN A 121 -22.55 16.95 32.57
CA GLN A 121 -22.77 18.14 33.41
C GLN A 121 -21.91 18.21 34.68
N ASN A 122 -21.35 17.07 35.13
CA ASN A 122 -20.44 17.01 36.27
C ASN A 122 -18.97 17.17 35.86
N GLY A 123 -18.70 17.37 34.56
CA GLY A 123 -17.35 17.43 34.00
C GLY A 123 -16.70 16.05 33.83
N GLN A 124 -17.45 14.95 33.94
CA GLN A 124 -16.91 13.60 33.76
C GLN A 124 -16.93 13.21 32.28
N THR A 125 -15.79 12.73 31.79
CA THR A 125 -15.64 12.22 30.42
C THR A 125 -16.08 10.76 30.32
N HIS A 126 -16.91 10.46 29.32
CA HIS A 126 -17.38 9.12 29.00
C HIS A 126 -17.05 8.80 27.54
N THR A 127 -16.33 7.70 27.28
CA THR A 127 -16.05 7.21 25.92
C THR A 127 -16.66 5.82 25.75
N LYS A 128 -17.82 5.74 25.10
CA LYS A 128 -18.63 4.51 24.99
C LYS A 128 -19.50 4.50 23.73
N PRO A 129 -19.96 3.32 23.28
CA PRO A 129 -21.02 3.23 22.29
C PRO A 129 -22.27 4.04 22.70
N LEU A 130 -22.91 4.70 21.73
CA LEU A 130 -24.10 5.51 21.98
C LEU A 130 -25.21 4.73 22.68
N PHE A 131 -25.44 3.45 22.33
CA PHE A 131 -26.45 2.63 23.00
C PHE A 131 -26.17 2.46 24.50
N GLU A 132 -24.91 2.42 24.94
CA GLU A 132 -24.58 2.34 26.37
C GLU A 132 -24.85 3.66 27.07
N LEU A 133 -24.50 4.78 26.44
CA LEU A 133 -24.74 6.12 26.97
C LEU A 133 -26.24 6.39 27.17
N LEU A 134 -27.08 5.95 26.22
CA LEU A 134 -28.53 6.08 26.30
C LEU A 134 -29.19 5.22 27.39
N ASN A 135 -28.57 4.09 27.75
CA ASN A 135 -29.12 3.16 28.74
C ASN A 135 -28.57 3.40 30.16
N GLN A 136 -27.70 4.39 30.37
CA GLN A 136 -27.17 4.72 31.69
C GLN A 136 -28.21 5.45 32.55
N SER A 137 -28.63 4.82 33.64
CA SER A 137 -29.66 5.34 34.56
C SER A 137 -29.30 6.67 35.26
N ASN A 138 -28.04 7.08 35.19
CA ASN A 138 -27.48 8.21 35.93
C ASN A 138 -27.27 9.46 35.06
N ILE A 139 -27.55 9.38 33.76
CA ILE A 139 -27.38 10.51 32.83
C ILE A 139 -28.77 10.93 32.35
N ASP A 140 -29.13 12.19 32.59
CA ASP A 140 -30.35 12.77 32.03
C ASP A 140 -30.16 12.96 30.52
N LEU A 141 -31.05 12.33 29.73
CA LEU A 141 -30.97 12.31 28.27
C LEU A 141 -31.11 13.70 27.63
N THR A 142 -31.72 14.64 28.36
CA THR A 142 -31.99 16.01 27.92
C THR A 142 -31.04 17.03 28.53
N ALA A 143 -30.19 16.60 29.47
CA ALA A 143 -29.20 17.49 30.04
C ALA A 143 -28.15 17.88 28.99
N PRO A 144 -27.66 19.13 29.03
CA PRO A 144 -26.58 19.56 28.15
C PRO A 144 -25.32 18.74 28.44
N ILE A 145 -24.75 18.20 27.38
CA ILE A 145 -23.48 17.50 27.37
C ILE A 145 -22.58 18.14 26.31
N THR A 146 -21.27 17.94 26.45
CA THR A 146 -20.31 18.34 25.42
C THR A 146 -19.88 17.09 24.66
N LEU A 147 -20.22 16.99 23.38
CA LEU A 147 -19.63 16.00 22.49
C LEU A 147 -18.22 16.43 22.13
N LEU A 148 -17.26 15.54 22.33
CA LEU A 148 -15.88 15.69 21.89
C LEU A 148 -15.65 14.88 20.61
N THR A 149 -15.42 15.57 19.50
CA THR A 149 -15.07 14.94 18.23
C THR A 149 -13.61 15.19 17.91
N GLN A 150 -12.86 14.11 17.68
CA GLN A 150 -11.45 14.19 17.31
C GLN A 150 -11.32 14.27 15.79
N HIS A 151 -10.66 15.31 15.30
CA HIS A 151 -10.31 15.45 13.89
C HIS A 151 -8.81 15.32 13.72
N LYS A 152 -8.38 14.32 12.95
CA LYS A 152 -6.98 14.16 12.55
C LYS A 152 -6.71 15.06 11.35
N HIS A 153 -5.64 15.84 11.44
CA HIS A 153 -5.19 16.75 10.38
C HIS A 153 -3.82 16.32 9.88
N SER A 154 -3.55 16.67 8.62
CA SER A 154 -2.24 16.55 7.98
C SER A 154 -1.97 17.85 7.24
N LEU A 155 -0.87 18.51 7.57
CA LEU A 155 -0.50 19.80 7.03
C LEU A 155 0.91 19.73 6.46
N GLN A 156 1.04 19.97 5.15
CA GLN A 156 2.33 20.17 4.50
C GLN A 156 2.69 21.64 4.49
N THR A 157 3.89 21.99 4.91
CA THR A 157 4.33 23.38 5.08
C THR A 157 5.87 23.46 5.12
N THR A 158 6.42 24.66 5.29
CA THR A 158 7.84 24.89 5.59
C THR A 158 8.01 25.51 6.97
N LEU A 159 9.25 25.53 7.48
CA LEU A 159 9.54 26.17 8.76
C LEU A 159 9.17 27.66 8.78
N SER A 160 9.37 28.38 7.68
CA SER A 160 9.01 29.81 7.54
C SER A 160 7.50 30.05 7.54
N GLU A 161 6.71 29.10 7.06
CA GLU A 161 5.26 29.19 7.06
C GLU A 161 4.65 28.87 8.43
N LEU A 162 5.29 27.98 9.21
CA LEU A 162 4.82 27.54 10.52
C LEU A 162 4.56 28.69 11.50
N SER A 163 5.40 29.73 11.50
CA SER A 163 5.24 30.87 12.41
C SER A 163 3.92 31.63 12.21
N ASN A 164 3.27 31.47 11.05
CA ASN A 164 2.05 32.18 10.69
C ASN A 164 0.77 31.35 10.86
N ILE A 165 0.89 30.09 11.29
CA ILE A 165 -0.25 29.19 11.42
C ILE A 165 -0.99 29.48 12.72
N LYS A 166 -2.30 29.76 12.61
CA LYS A 166 -3.16 30.12 13.75
C LYS A 166 -4.08 28.99 14.20
N ASP A 167 -4.29 28.00 13.35
CA ASP A 167 -5.27 26.93 13.56
C ASP A 167 -4.72 25.78 14.41
N ILE A 168 -3.49 25.90 14.89
CA ILE A 168 -2.79 24.92 15.72
C ILE A 168 -2.22 25.68 16.92
N ASP A 169 -2.45 25.19 18.14
CA ASP A 169 -1.75 25.70 19.31
C ASP A 169 -0.27 25.32 19.18
N HIS A 170 0.63 26.31 19.25
CA HIS A 170 2.06 26.10 19.01
C HIS A 170 2.72 25.21 20.06
N LYS A 171 2.07 25.01 21.21
CA LYS A 171 2.55 24.15 22.31
C LYS A 171 1.95 22.75 22.31
N GLU A 172 0.91 22.50 21.51
CA GLU A 172 0.33 21.17 21.41
C GLU A 172 1.32 20.20 20.76
N SER A 173 1.24 18.95 21.21
CA SER A 173 2.07 17.88 20.66
C SER A 173 1.59 17.55 19.25
N VAL A 174 2.52 17.60 18.30
CA VAL A 174 2.34 17.20 16.90
C VAL A 174 3.35 16.10 16.57
N VAL A 175 3.01 15.26 15.59
CA VAL A 175 3.96 14.36 14.95
C VAL A 175 4.46 15.06 13.70
N ALA A 176 5.73 15.44 13.68
CA ALA A 176 6.36 16.12 12.56
C ALA A 176 7.21 15.15 11.75
N THR A 177 6.99 15.13 10.45
CA THR A 177 7.89 14.52 9.46
C THR A 177 8.73 15.64 8.82
N ILE A 178 10.03 15.60 9.05
CA ILE A 178 11.00 16.59 8.60
C ILE A 178 11.77 16.04 7.41
N ASN A 179 11.80 16.77 6.30
CA ASN A 179 12.53 16.37 5.10
C ASN A 179 13.90 17.05 5.04
N HIS A 180 14.96 16.29 5.30
CA HIS A 180 16.36 16.73 5.27
C HIS A 180 16.97 16.70 3.86
N GLY A 181 16.15 16.52 2.83
CA GLY A 181 16.54 16.50 1.43
C GLY A 181 16.42 15.11 0.81
N ILE A 182 17.17 14.88 -0.26
CA ILE A 182 17.08 13.64 -1.04
C ILE A 182 18.45 12.96 -1.17
N GLN A 183 18.43 11.64 -1.07
CA GLN A 183 19.56 10.77 -1.38
C GLN A 183 19.30 10.05 -2.70
N LYS A 184 20.27 10.07 -3.61
CA LYS A 184 20.23 9.29 -4.85
C LYS A 184 21.05 8.02 -4.67
N LEU A 185 20.47 6.87 -4.95
CA LEU A 185 21.14 5.56 -4.86
C LEU A 185 20.97 4.80 -6.17
N SER A 186 22.05 4.18 -6.65
CA SER A 186 21.95 3.16 -7.68
C SER A 186 21.61 1.82 -7.03
N VAL A 187 20.55 1.16 -7.51
CA VAL A 187 20.13 -0.16 -7.01
C VAL A 187 21.26 -1.18 -7.19
N LYS A 188 21.98 -1.12 -8.32
CA LYS A 188 23.14 -1.96 -8.62
C LYS A 188 24.33 -1.74 -7.68
N GLU A 189 24.57 -0.51 -7.25
CA GLU A 189 25.69 -0.20 -6.34
C GLU A 189 25.40 -0.63 -4.91
N ILE A 190 24.15 -0.47 -4.45
CA ILE A 190 23.77 -0.89 -3.10
C ILE A 190 23.66 -2.42 -3.04
N ILE A 191 23.07 -3.06 -4.04
CA ILE A 191 22.92 -4.52 -4.14
C ILE A 191 24.25 -5.10 -4.67
N GLN A 192 25.25 -5.19 -3.80
CA GLN A 192 26.60 -5.70 -4.10
C GLN A 192 26.67 -7.22 -4.35
N SER A 193 25.59 -7.83 -4.85
CA SER A 193 25.57 -9.23 -5.27
C SER A 193 25.90 -9.33 -6.76
N GLY A 194 26.95 -10.09 -7.10
CA GLY A 194 27.48 -10.20 -8.46
C GLY A 194 26.48 -10.65 -9.54
N ASP A 195 26.83 -10.37 -10.80
CA ASP A 195 26.16 -10.73 -12.06
C ASP A 195 24.63 -10.89 -12.02
N MET A 196 23.92 -9.93 -11.42
CA MET A 196 22.49 -9.77 -11.70
C MET A 196 22.30 -9.01 -13.02
N PRO A 197 21.38 -9.45 -13.89
CA PRO A 197 21.12 -8.74 -15.13
C PRO A 197 20.50 -7.38 -14.82
N ASP A 198 20.79 -6.39 -15.66
CA ASP A 198 20.33 -5.00 -15.47
C ASP A 198 18.79 -4.89 -15.43
N ASN A 199 18.08 -5.80 -16.12
CA ASN A 199 16.63 -5.86 -16.13
C ASN A 199 16.00 -6.65 -14.96
N ALA A 200 16.79 -7.14 -14.00
CA ALA A 200 16.26 -7.84 -12.84
C ALA A 200 15.32 -6.92 -12.03
N LEU A 201 14.22 -7.48 -11.51
CA LEU A 201 13.18 -6.72 -10.84
C LEU A 201 13.32 -6.79 -9.32
N PHE A 202 13.24 -5.63 -8.69
CA PHE A 202 13.26 -5.50 -7.24
C PHE A 202 12.00 -4.80 -6.78
N TYR A 203 11.29 -5.42 -5.85
CA TYR A 203 10.26 -4.73 -5.08
C TYR A 203 10.92 -3.97 -3.94
N LEU A 204 10.66 -2.67 -3.86
CA LEU A 204 11.22 -1.75 -2.87
C LEU A 204 10.13 -1.30 -1.92
N HIS A 205 10.46 -1.31 -0.63
CA HIS A 205 9.56 -0.89 0.44
C HIS A 205 10.35 -0.17 1.54
N ARG A 206 9.90 1.03 1.93
CA ARG A 206 10.47 1.74 3.08
C ARG A 206 9.75 1.31 4.34
N VAL A 207 10.51 0.81 5.30
CA VAL A 207 9.96 0.30 6.57
C VAL A 207 9.34 1.45 7.36
N THR A 208 8.10 1.26 7.77
CA THR A 208 7.30 2.15 8.59
C THR A 208 6.87 1.48 9.89
N ASP A 209 6.26 2.23 10.81
CA ASP A 209 5.69 1.67 12.04
C ASP A 209 4.49 0.76 11.78
N ASN A 210 3.91 0.78 10.56
CA ASN A 210 2.80 -0.08 10.18
C ASN A 210 3.24 -1.51 9.83
N ASP A 211 4.53 -1.76 9.68
CA ASP A 211 5.09 -3.05 9.24
C ASP A 211 5.24 -4.05 10.40
N LEU A 212 4.17 -4.20 11.17
CA LEU A 212 4.10 -5.02 12.39
C LEU A 212 4.31 -6.52 12.13
N GLN A 213 3.99 -6.98 10.93
CA GLN A 213 4.17 -8.37 10.50
C GLN A 213 5.59 -8.64 9.94
N GLY A 214 6.48 -7.64 10.05
CA GLY A 214 7.85 -7.71 9.56
C GLY A 214 7.94 -7.98 8.06
N LEU A 215 9.04 -8.61 7.63
CA LEU A 215 9.28 -8.86 6.21
C LEU A 215 8.13 -9.64 5.59
N TRP A 216 7.64 -10.69 6.24
CA TRP A 216 6.55 -11.51 5.70
C TRP A 216 5.35 -10.67 5.26
N GLY A 217 4.85 -9.80 6.14
CA GLY A 217 3.72 -8.93 5.85
C GLY A 217 4.03 -7.86 4.80
N ILE A 218 5.26 -7.33 4.79
CA ILE A 218 5.72 -6.39 3.75
C ILE A 218 5.63 -7.04 2.36
N ILE A 219 6.20 -8.25 2.20
CA ILE A 219 6.19 -8.94 0.91
C ILE A 219 4.76 -9.32 0.50
N GLN A 220 3.99 -9.86 1.44
CA GLN A 220 2.62 -10.31 1.21
C GLN A 220 1.72 -9.15 0.78
N THR A 221 1.71 -8.06 1.56
CA THR A 221 0.93 -6.85 1.26
C THR A 221 1.35 -6.25 -0.06
N GLY A 222 2.66 -6.13 -0.29
CA GLY A 222 3.22 -5.64 -1.54
C GLY A 222 2.76 -6.40 -2.78
N LEU A 223 2.83 -7.73 -2.74
CA LEU A 223 2.35 -8.59 -3.82
C LEU A 223 0.84 -8.48 -4.02
N ILE A 224 0.06 -8.55 -2.93
CA ILE A 224 -1.40 -8.45 -3.01
C ILE A 224 -1.81 -7.13 -3.64
N GLU A 225 -1.28 -6.01 -3.16
CA GLU A 225 -1.63 -4.68 -3.63
C GLU A 225 -1.24 -4.46 -5.09
N LYS A 226 -0.01 -4.82 -5.48
CA LYS A 226 0.46 -4.61 -6.86
C LYS A 226 -0.30 -5.46 -7.88
N PHE A 227 -0.59 -6.72 -7.56
CA PHE A 227 -1.38 -7.57 -8.46
C PHE A 227 -2.85 -7.16 -8.51
N ARG A 228 -3.39 -6.63 -7.40
CA ARG A 228 -4.76 -6.11 -7.31
C ARG A 228 -4.94 -4.80 -8.09
N GLN A 229 -3.98 -3.89 -8.01
CA GLN A 229 -3.96 -2.62 -8.76
C GLN A 229 -4.11 -2.89 -10.25
N GLY A 230 -3.46 -3.95 -10.75
CA GLY A 230 -3.49 -4.31 -12.15
C GLY A 230 -2.71 -3.34 -13.02
N VAL A 231 -2.57 -3.66 -14.29
CA VAL A 231 -1.93 -2.81 -15.28
C VAL A 231 -2.82 -2.67 -16.51
N HIS A 232 -2.77 -1.49 -17.11
CA HIS A 232 -3.46 -1.23 -18.36
C HIS A 232 -2.61 -1.81 -19.50
N ILE A 233 -3.19 -2.69 -20.31
CA ILE A 233 -2.48 -3.37 -21.40
C ILE A 233 -3.32 -3.25 -22.66
N GLU A 234 -2.93 -2.33 -23.54
CA GLU A 234 -3.57 -2.17 -24.84
C GLU A 234 -3.20 -3.33 -25.77
N GLY A 235 -4.20 -3.96 -26.40
CA GLY A 235 -3.98 -4.89 -27.51
C GLY A 235 -3.64 -6.34 -27.17
N VAL A 236 -3.55 -6.72 -25.89
CA VAL A 236 -3.29 -8.14 -25.49
C VAL A 236 -4.57 -8.97 -25.43
N THR A 237 -5.73 -8.37 -25.17
CA THR A 237 -7.00 -9.10 -25.12
C THR A 237 -8.10 -8.29 -25.81
N PRO A 238 -8.90 -8.89 -26.71
CA PRO A 238 -10.04 -8.20 -27.30
C PRO A 238 -11.01 -7.76 -26.19
N ASN A 239 -11.24 -6.45 -26.06
CA ASN A 239 -12.16 -5.83 -25.09
C ASN A 239 -11.74 -5.86 -23.61
N LYS A 240 -10.45 -6.01 -23.30
CA LYS A 240 -9.96 -5.92 -21.92
C LYS A 240 -8.67 -5.12 -21.88
N ASP A 241 -8.83 -3.85 -21.56
CA ASP A 241 -7.69 -2.92 -21.49
C ASP A 241 -7.01 -2.95 -20.11
N MET A 242 -7.56 -3.68 -19.13
CA MET A 242 -6.99 -3.79 -17.78
C MET A 242 -6.82 -5.26 -17.36
N VAL A 243 -5.59 -5.60 -16.97
CA VAL A 243 -5.16 -6.94 -16.59
C VAL A 243 -4.74 -6.91 -15.11
N ARG A 244 -5.39 -7.73 -14.28
CA ARG A 244 -5.17 -7.76 -12.82
C ARG A 244 -5.33 -9.18 -12.30
N ALA A 245 -4.68 -9.54 -11.21
CA ALA A 245 -4.92 -10.80 -10.49
C ALA A 245 -5.34 -10.50 -9.05
N VAL A 246 -6.31 -11.24 -8.51
CA VAL A 246 -6.72 -11.06 -7.11
C VAL A 246 -6.04 -12.14 -6.30
N ILE A 247 -5.12 -11.72 -5.44
CA ILE A 247 -4.48 -12.58 -4.45
C ILE A 247 -5.30 -12.43 -3.15
N PRO A 248 -5.94 -13.50 -2.64
CA PRO A 248 -6.66 -13.47 -1.37
C PRO A 248 -5.74 -13.09 -0.20
N ALA A 249 -6.29 -12.41 0.81
CA ALA A 249 -5.52 -12.00 1.99
C ALA A 249 -4.95 -13.18 2.81
N ASN A 250 -5.54 -14.36 2.69
CA ASN A 250 -5.11 -15.59 3.35
C ASN A 250 -4.39 -16.57 2.40
N ALA A 251 -3.94 -16.12 1.23
CA ALA A 251 -3.36 -16.98 0.21
C ALA A 251 -2.03 -17.64 0.63
N ASP A 252 -1.37 -17.11 1.65
CA ASP A 252 -0.14 -17.60 2.26
C ASP A 252 -0.36 -18.57 3.43
N GLU A 253 -1.60 -18.71 3.92
CA GLU A 253 -1.92 -19.62 5.01
C GLU A 253 -1.62 -21.08 4.65
N LYS A 254 -1.31 -21.88 5.67
CA LYS A 254 -1.12 -23.33 5.46
C LYS A 254 -2.41 -23.95 4.94
N LEU A 255 -2.25 -24.89 4.02
CA LEU A 255 -3.35 -25.73 3.54
C LEU A 255 -3.89 -26.57 4.71
N THR A 256 -5.14 -27.04 4.59
CA THR A 256 -5.78 -27.94 5.57
C THR A 256 -4.98 -29.22 5.84
N SER A 257 -4.17 -29.64 4.87
CA SER A 257 -3.21 -30.75 4.97
C SER A 257 -1.96 -30.44 5.81
N GLY A 258 -1.79 -29.19 6.27
CA GLY A 258 -0.63 -28.72 7.02
C GLY A 258 0.56 -28.29 6.16
N PHE A 259 0.50 -28.47 4.83
CA PHE A 259 1.52 -28.01 3.90
C PHE A 259 1.45 -26.50 3.66
N SER A 260 2.58 -25.86 3.39
CA SER A 260 2.62 -24.45 2.96
C SER A 260 1.90 -24.26 1.64
N SER A 261 1.12 -23.18 1.52
CA SER A 261 0.50 -22.79 0.26
C SER A 261 1.56 -22.39 -0.79
N PHE A 262 1.10 -22.23 -2.04
CA PHE A 262 1.94 -21.73 -3.13
C PHE A 262 2.60 -20.38 -2.77
N LEU A 263 1.79 -19.40 -2.32
CA LEU A 263 2.32 -18.10 -1.92
C LEU A 263 3.20 -18.20 -0.68
N GLY A 264 2.82 -19.01 0.32
CA GLY A 264 3.61 -19.19 1.54
C GLY A 264 5.02 -19.75 1.28
N LYS A 265 5.19 -20.62 0.27
CA LYS A 265 6.52 -21.10 -0.16
C LYS A 265 7.37 -19.98 -0.76
N ILE A 266 6.78 -19.16 -1.63
CA ILE A 266 7.44 -18.00 -2.23
C ILE A 266 7.85 -17.02 -1.13
N LEU A 267 6.93 -16.64 -0.24
CA LEU A 267 7.21 -15.71 0.86
C LEU A 267 8.34 -16.20 1.76
N THR A 268 8.35 -17.49 2.11
CA THR A 268 9.44 -18.09 2.90
C THR A 268 10.80 -17.92 2.21
N GLN A 269 10.87 -18.12 0.90
CA GLN A 269 12.12 -17.95 0.15
C GLN A 269 12.53 -16.47 0.08
N LYS A 270 11.57 -15.56 -0.12
CA LYS A 270 11.83 -14.13 -0.19
C LYS A 270 12.30 -13.55 1.12
N VAL A 271 11.65 -13.87 2.24
CA VAL A 271 12.10 -13.43 3.57
C VAL A 271 13.57 -13.77 3.81
N ASN A 272 14.02 -14.96 3.39
CA ASN A 272 15.41 -15.40 3.56
C ASN A 272 16.41 -14.83 2.55
N SER A 273 15.95 -14.19 1.48
CA SER A 273 16.79 -13.68 0.39
C SER A 273 16.69 -12.16 0.17
N SER A 274 15.85 -11.48 0.94
CA SER A 274 15.70 -10.03 0.92
C SER A 274 16.98 -9.29 1.33
N TYR A 275 17.14 -8.10 0.78
CA TYR A 275 18.19 -7.16 1.13
C TYR A 275 17.59 -6.04 1.98
N ILE A 276 18.31 -5.63 3.02
CA ILE A 276 17.89 -4.60 3.95
C ILE A 276 18.97 -3.53 3.95
N TYR A 277 18.70 -2.37 3.37
CA TYR A 277 19.63 -1.25 3.36
C TYR A 277 19.31 -0.29 4.51
N ASN A 278 20.27 0.01 5.38
CA ASN A 278 20.11 0.95 6.49
C ASN A 278 20.62 2.34 6.08
N PHE A 279 19.75 3.36 6.20
CA PHE A 279 20.06 4.74 5.80
C PHE A 279 21.10 5.40 6.72
N SER A 280 21.09 5.08 8.01
CA SER A 280 21.98 5.67 9.01
C SER A 280 23.41 5.15 8.84
N THR A 281 23.60 3.84 8.71
CA THR A 281 24.92 3.21 8.61
C THR A 281 25.42 3.06 7.18
N HIS A 282 24.55 3.27 6.18
CA HIS A 282 24.85 3.05 4.75
C HIS A 282 25.30 1.61 4.45
N THR A 283 24.83 0.64 5.23
CA THR A 283 25.21 -0.77 5.11
C THR A 283 24.04 -1.65 4.69
N MET A 284 24.36 -2.73 3.98
CA MET A 284 23.43 -3.78 3.61
C MET A 284 23.44 -4.92 4.62
N ASN A 285 22.26 -5.33 5.07
CA ASN A 285 22.00 -6.50 5.91
C ASN A 285 21.06 -7.47 5.16
N ARG A 286 21.00 -8.71 5.63
CA ARG A 286 20.12 -9.79 5.16
C ARG A 286 19.38 -10.51 6.28
N ASP A 287 19.55 -10.10 7.54
CA ASP A 287 18.83 -10.71 8.68
C ASP A 287 17.36 -10.30 8.67
N PRO A 288 16.42 -11.21 8.41
CA PRO A 288 14.99 -10.90 8.35
C PRO A 288 14.39 -10.47 9.69
N ASN A 289 15.08 -10.69 10.80
CA ASN A 289 14.60 -10.35 12.14
C ASN A 289 14.96 -8.92 12.57
N LEU A 290 15.78 -8.21 11.79
CA LEU A 290 16.29 -6.88 12.13
C LEU A 290 15.64 -5.81 11.25
N ILE A 291 14.38 -5.51 11.56
CA ILE A 291 13.56 -4.49 10.89
C ILE A 291 13.36 -3.30 11.83
N TYR A 292 13.76 -2.12 11.37
CA TYR A 292 13.72 -0.85 12.10
C TYR A 292 12.98 0.21 11.27
N PRO A 293 11.75 0.59 11.67
CA PRO A 293 10.98 1.66 11.05
C PRO A 293 11.76 2.96 10.87
N GLY A 294 11.50 3.65 9.76
CA GLY A 294 12.08 4.95 9.40
C GLY A 294 13.56 4.90 8.98
N GLN A 295 14.26 3.78 9.17
CA GLN A 295 15.71 3.69 8.98
C GLN A 295 16.15 2.74 7.87
N GLN A 296 15.21 2.01 7.26
CA GLN A 296 15.54 0.91 6.36
C GLN A 296 14.71 0.90 5.08
N LEU A 297 15.37 0.51 3.99
CA LEU A 297 14.78 0.13 2.72
C LEU A 297 14.91 -1.39 2.55
N ILE A 298 13.78 -2.05 2.38
CA ILE A 298 13.71 -3.45 1.99
C ILE A 298 13.74 -3.54 0.46
N MET A 299 14.60 -4.41 -0.07
CA MET A 299 14.68 -4.71 -1.50
C MET A 299 14.56 -6.22 -1.71
N ILE A 300 13.61 -6.61 -2.54
CA ILE A 300 13.23 -8.01 -2.71
C ILE A 300 13.33 -8.36 -4.17
N HIS A 301 14.28 -9.23 -4.51
CA HIS A 301 14.44 -9.68 -5.88
C HIS A 301 13.32 -10.63 -6.27
N PHE A 302 12.65 -10.36 -7.39
CA PHE A 302 11.68 -11.25 -8.01
C PHE A 302 12.14 -11.63 -9.40
N ALA A 303 12.23 -12.94 -9.66
CA ALA A 303 12.49 -13.41 -11.01
C ALA A 303 11.24 -13.16 -11.88
N PRO A 304 11.39 -12.72 -13.15
CA PRO A 304 10.25 -12.52 -14.04
C PRO A 304 9.33 -13.75 -14.12
N GLU A 305 9.92 -14.95 -14.25
CA GLU A 305 9.17 -16.21 -14.33
C GLU A 305 8.38 -16.53 -13.05
N GLU A 306 8.90 -16.14 -11.89
CA GLU A 306 8.20 -16.31 -10.61
C GLU A 306 6.97 -15.42 -10.52
N LEU A 307 7.08 -14.16 -10.94
CA LEU A 307 5.93 -13.24 -10.98
C LEU A 307 4.89 -13.67 -12.01
N LYS A 308 5.30 -14.23 -13.16
CA LYS A 308 4.39 -14.84 -14.14
C LYS A 308 3.65 -16.03 -13.53
N GLN A 309 4.34 -16.91 -12.81
CA GLN A 309 3.72 -18.04 -12.11
C GLN A 309 2.70 -17.58 -11.07
N ILE A 310 3.01 -16.53 -10.30
CA ILE A 310 2.05 -15.91 -9.37
C ILE A 310 0.83 -15.40 -10.13
N TYR A 311 1.05 -14.64 -11.21
CA TYR A 311 -0.04 -14.11 -12.02
C TYR A 311 -0.95 -15.21 -12.55
N GLN A 312 -0.37 -16.22 -13.21
CA GLN A 312 -1.10 -17.34 -13.81
C GLN A 312 -1.89 -18.10 -12.74
N PHE A 313 -1.26 -18.45 -11.62
CA PHE A 313 -1.92 -19.20 -10.54
C PHE A 313 -3.18 -18.50 -10.02
N PHE A 314 -3.15 -17.18 -9.85
CA PHE A 314 -4.30 -16.42 -9.35
C PHE A 314 -5.27 -15.96 -10.44
N SER A 315 -4.83 -15.88 -11.70
CA SER A 315 -5.69 -15.59 -12.85
C SER A 315 -6.50 -16.81 -13.28
N ASP A 316 -5.90 -17.99 -13.30
CA ASP A 316 -6.57 -19.25 -13.66
C ASP A 316 -7.66 -19.59 -12.64
N LYS A 317 -7.40 -19.33 -11.36
CA LYS A 317 -8.39 -19.51 -10.28
C LYS A 317 -9.56 -18.52 -10.33
N ARG A 318 -9.40 -17.34 -10.96
CA ARG A 318 -10.53 -16.44 -11.21
C ARG A 318 -11.54 -17.06 -12.18
N ASN A 319 -11.07 -17.85 -13.14
CA ASN A 319 -11.93 -18.48 -14.14
C ASN A 319 -12.74 -19.67 -13.58
N GLN A 320 -12.44 -20.13 -12.35
CA GLN A 320 -13.12 -21.26 -11.72
C GLN A 320 -14.26 -20.86 -10.77
N GLY A 321 -14.56 -19.56 -10.65
CA GLY A 321 -15.57 -19.08 -9.70
C GLY A 321 -15.10 -19.22 -8.26
N VAL A 322 -15.72 -18.46 -7.36
CA VAL A 322 -15.40 -18.46 -5.93
C VAL A 322 -15.99 -19.73 -5.29
N GLU A 323 -15.43 -20.90 -5.62
CA GLU A 323 -15.70 -22.14 -4.89
C GLU A 323 -14.38 -22.83 -4.56
N SER A 324 -14.11 -22.91 -3.26
CA SER A 324 -13.15 -23.81 -2.61
C SER A 324 -11.64 -23.56 -2.86
N PHE A 325 -10.98 -23.04 -1.82
CA PHE A 325 -9.53 -23.11 -1.62
C PHE A 325 -9.03 -24.52 -1.23
N ALA A 326 -9.81 -25.58 -1.51
CA ALA A 326 -9.36 -26.96 -1.41
C ALA A 326 -9.33 -27.58 -2.82
N ILE A 327 -8.14 -27.96 -3.27
CA ILE A 327 -7.97 -28.84 -4.43
C ILE A 327 -8.28 -30.26 -3.95
N GLY A 328 -9.29 -30.90 -4.53
CA GLY A 328 -9.54 -32.34 -4.40
C GLY A 328 -8.62 -33.15 -5.31
N ASP A 329 -8.39 -34.40 -4.91
CA ASP A 329 -7.44 -35.38 -5.49
C ASP A 329 -7.48 -35.53 -7.02
#